data_AF-A0A8K0U2Q6-F1
#
_entry.id   AF-A0A8K0U2Q6-F1
#
_cell.length_a   1.000
_cell.length_b   1.000
_cell.length_c   1.000
_cell.angle_alpha   90.00
_cell.angle_beta   90.00
_cell.angle_gamma   90.00
#
_symmetry.space_group_name_H-M   'P 1'
#
loop_
_entity.id
_entity.type
_entity.pdbx_description
1 polymer ?
#
loop_
_entity_poly.entity_id
_entity_poly.type
_entity_poly.pdbx_seq_one_letter_code
_entity_poly.pdbx_strand_id
1 'polypeptide(L)'
;MDSPPEASDVYSLSDHLLAERLQFVKEIGFGNWGSVWLCHPKPPSGKQGDVEVAVKLVHRSKTSTTAARVRSLWNEMKIVRSFKHDPHPSIIPFHSFIITPSYALITMAFLPTLVPVEVSEPRAKKWFKSLLSGVHFLHSRGVVHNDIKPANILLSRSNVPVLVDFGFAEKYDLSSPKAFHSNLTYGTPEYLSPERARGIPHDTRKSDIWSLGVTFFEILIGRTPFEYEEGEVFEKKEDLERYWGRTIRGKWVGKYTMSQPAERFLKRMIVPDADLRCTAAQAIDDVYWDAPTDVVMHGHSELHLWAFLHIEVNHSLLTHSFQRNRFQQLFRLIRIYERPLSLTPLRHLPKRRKRRKTKNCQCHVFLIFLFRGQLLDLRLAHLHLPRDPLLAMSRRYVLRLGLSLCQGLFRESPQVRLQHQELRLRSDLLRFG
;
A
#
# COMPACT_ATOMS: atom_id res chain seq x y z
N MET A 1 -17.31 -40.74 28.18
CA MET A 1 -16.62 -40.33 26.94
C MET A 1 -16.07 -38.96 27.20
N ASP A 2 -14.81 -38.91 27.63
CA ASP A 2 -14.13 -37.64 27.82
C ASP A 2 -13.97 -36.97 26.45
N SER A 3 -14.58 -35.80 26.31
CA SER A 3 -14.25 -34.87 25.23
C SER A 3 -12.73 -34.69 25.20
N PRO A 4 -12.08 -34.80 24.02
CA PRO A 4 -10.63 -34.60 23.94
C PRO A 4 -10.30 -33.23 24.54
N PRO A 5 -9.20 -33.10 25.32
CA PRO A 5 -8.82 -31.82 25.89
C PRO A 5 -8.72 -30.84 24.73
N GLU A 6 -9.46 -29.72 24.81
CA GLU A 6 -9.34 -28.62 23.85
C GLU A 6 -7.86 -28.39 23.62
N ALA A 7 -7.39 -28.59 22.38
CA ALA A 7 -5.99 -28.41 22.06
C ALA A 7 -5.62 -26.96 22.41
N SER A 8 -4.94 -26.80 23.54
CA SER A 8 -4.48 -25.50 24.02
C SER A 8 -3.63 -24.89 22.92
N ASP A 9 -4.13 -23.84 22.28
CA ASP A 9 -3.42 -23.02 21.30
C ASP A 9 -2.45 -22.04 21.96
N VAL A 10 -2.22 -22.21 23.26
CA VAL A 10 -1.16 -21.58 24.04
C VAL A 10 -0.18 -22.66 24.48
N TYR A 11 1.07 -22.55 24.05
CA TYR A 11 2.10 -23.56 24.29
C TYR A 11 3.28 -22.97 25.08
N SER A 12 3.78 -23.73 26.05
CA SER A 12 5.08 -23.48 26.68
C SER A 12 6.08 -24.52 26.18
N LEU A 13 7.08 -24.09 25.43
CA LEU A 13 8.07 -24.96 24.76
C LEU A 13 9.50 -24.57 25.17
N SER A 14 10.45 -25.50 25.03
CA SER A 14 11.87 -25.13 25.03
C SER A 14 12.25 -24.47 23.70
N ASP A 15 13.33 -23.68 23.68
CA ASP A 15 13.86 -23.10 22.44
C ASP A 15 14.24 -24.20 21.42
N HIS A 16 14.72 -25.34 21.92
CA HIS A 16 15.04 -26.51 21.09
C HIS A 16 13.79 -27.09 20.42
N LEU A 17 12.72 -27.30 21.19
CA LEU A 17 11.46 -27.84 20.66
C LEU A 17 10.77 -26.85 19.70
N LEU A 18 10.93 -25.54 19.92
CA LEU A 18 10.51 -24.53 18.95
C LEU A 18 11.24 -24.70 17.61
N ALA A 19 12.57 -24.88 17.66
CA ALA A 19 13.39 -25.09 16.47
C ALA A 19 13.08 -26.42 15.76
N GLU A 20 12.61 -27.44 16.48
CA GLU A 20 12.13 -28.71 15.90
C GLU A 20 10.76 -28.56 15.22
N ARG A 21 9.91 -27.62 15.66
CA ARG A 21 8.55 -27.43 15.15
C ARG A 21 8.42 -26.36 14.08
N LEU A 22 9.32 -25.39 14.03
CA LEU A 22 9.25 -24.27 13.10
C LEU A 22 10.58 -24.07 12.38
N GLN A 23 10.52 -23.96 11.06
CA GLN A 23 11.61 -23.49 10.23
C GLN A 23 11.41 -22.00 9.95
N PHE A 24 12.29 -21.14 10.46
CA PHE A 24 12.31 -19.72 10.13
C PHE A 24 12.97 -19.54 8.77
N VAL A 25 12.24 -18.93 7.83
CA VAL A 25 12.68 -18.79 6.43
C VAL A 25 13.25 -17.41 6.17
N LYS A 26 12.48 -16.36 6.46
CA LYS A 26 12.86 -14.98 6.16
C LYS A 26 12.15 -14.00 7.10
N GLU A 27 12.86 -12.97 7.56
CA GLU A 27 12.23 -11.82 8.21
C GLU A 27 11.46 -10.99 7.18
N ILE A 28 10.16 -10.83 7.42
CA ILE A 28 9.23 -10.12 6.53
C ILE A 28 8.79 -8.76 7.10
N GLY A 29 9.12 -8.47 8.36
CA GLY A 29 8.90 -7.16 8.97
C GLY A 29 9.66 -7.01 10.28
N PHE A 30 10.07 -5.79 10.61
CA PHE A 30 10.76 -5.44 11.85
C PHE A 30 10.26 -4.09 12.36
N GLY A 31 10.05 -3.95 13.66
CA GLY A 31 9.64 -2.68 14.24
C GLY A 31 9.74 -2.63 15.77
N ASN A 32 9.12 -1.60 16.35
CA ASN A 32 9.17 -1.33 17.79
C ASN A 32 8.61 -2.46 18.67
N TRP A 33 7.80 -3.35 18.10
CA TRP A 33 7.06 -4.39 18.81
C TRP A 33 7.59 -5.81 18.59
N GLY A 34 8.70 -5.97 17.86
CA GLY A 34 9.31 -7.27 17.55
C GLY A 34 9.60 -7.43 16.06
N SER A 35 9.94 -8.66 15.67
CA SER A 35 10.12 -9.06 14.27
C SER A 35 9.00 -10.00 13.83
N VAL A 36 8.70 -9.98 12.53
CA VAL A 36 7.73 -10.87 11.90
C VAL A 36 8.48 -11.71 10.88
N TRP A 37 8.33 -13.03 10.98
CA TRP A 37 9.04 -14.01 10.16
C TRP A 37 8.06 -14.84 9.35
N LEU A 38 8.41 -15.10 8.10
CA LEU A 38 7.85 -16.21 7.33
C LEU A 38 8.48 -17.50 7.85
N CYS A 39 7.64 -18.46 8.23
CA CYS A 39 8.05 -19.75 8.73
C CYS A 39 7.27 -20.89 8.08
N HIS A 40 7.88 -22.08 8.04
CA HIS A 40 7.21 -23.32 7.70
C HIS A 40 7.07 -24.21 8.95
N PRO A 41 5.87 -24.68 9.30
CA PRO A 41 5.71 -25.73 10.30
C PRO A 41 6.43 -27.00 9.87
N LYS A 42 7.25 -27.55 10.75
CA LYS A 42 7.94 -28.84 10.54
C LYS A 42 6.97 -29.96 10.94
N PRO A 43 6.56 -30.82 10.00
CA PRO A 43 5.61 -31.89 10.27
C PRO A 43 6.28 -32.99 11.12
N PRO A 44 5.53 -33.68 12.00
CA PRO A 44 6.06 -34.78 12.79
C PRO A 44 6.63 -35.94 11.96
N SER A 45 6.15 -36.11 10.71
CA SER A 45 6.47 -37.23 9.82
C SER A 45 7.30 -36.83 8.59
N GLY A 46 7.99 -35.69 8.63
CA GLY A 46 9.01 -35.32 7.63
C GLY A 46 8.52 -34.88 6.24
N LYS A 47 7.25 -35.10 5.86
CA LYS A 47 6.68 -34.55 4.61
C LYS A 47 6.28 -33.09 4.78
N GLN A 48 7.18 -32.17 4.47
CA GLN A 48 6.92 -30.71 4.47
C GLN A 48 5.59 -30.42 3.76
N GLY A 49 4.61 -29.93 4.51
CA GLY A 49 3.45 -29.29 3.92
C GLY A 49 3.88 -27.91 3.41
N ASP A 50 3.31 -27.47 2.30
CA ASP A 50 3.56 -26.15 1.68
C ASP A 50 2.83 -25.02 2.46
N VAL A 51 2.68 -25.20 3.78
CA VAL A 51 1.92 -24.28 4.63
C VAL A 51 2.88 -23.23 5.18
N GLU A 52 2.72 -22.01 4.71
CA GLU A 52 3.41 -20.86 5.23
C GLU A 52 2.64 -20.24 6.40
N VAL A 53 3.36 -19.88 7.46
CA VAL A 53 2.83 -19.12 8.60
C VAL A 53 3.67 -17.87 8.83
N ALA A 54 3.02 -16.80 9.27
CA ALA A 54 3.71 -15.64 9.80
C ALA A 54 3.89 -15.81 11.32
N VAL A 55 5.08 -15.46 11.82
CA VAL A 55 5.43 -15.56 13.24
C VAL A 55 5.88 -14.20 13.74
N LYS A 56 5.07 -13.55 14.56
CA LYS A 56 5.46 -12.33 15.29
C LYS A 56 6.19 -12.75 16.56
N LEU A 57 7.45 -12.37 16.68
CA LEU A 57 8.40 -12.81 17.70
C LEU A 57 8.92 -11.64 18.53
N VAL A 58 8.97 -11.83 19.84
CA VAL A 58 9.53 -10.90 20.81
C VAL A 58 10.49 -11.66 21.72
N HIS A 59 11.72 -11.17 21.87
CA HIS A 59 12.66 -11.71 22.85
C HIS A 59 12.13 -11.58 24.28
N ARG A 60 12.57 -12.43 25.20
CA ARG A 60 12.24 -12.36 26.63
C ARG A 60 13.52 -12.08 27.43
N SER A 61 13.89 -10.82 27.54
CA SER A 61 14.94 -10.35 28.43
C SER A 61 14.34 -9.59 29.62
N LYS A 62 15.09 -9.45 30.71
CA LYS A 62 14.64 -8.76 31.94
C LYS A 62 14.58 -7.22 31.82
N THR A 63 14.68 -6.66 30.62
CA THR A 63 14.56 -5.21 30.43
C THR A 63 13.09 -4.79 30.43
N SER A 64 12.81 -3.58 30.94
CA SER A 64 11.45 -3.02 30.99
C SER A 64 10.82 -2.89 29.59
N THR A 65 11.62 -2.55 28.58
CA THR A 65 11.21 -2.45 27.17
C THR A 65 10.71 -3.79 26.63
N THR A 66 11.42 -4.87 26.94
CA THR A 66 11.04 -6.22 26.53
C THR A 66 9.77 -6.70 27.24
N ALA A 67 9.63 -6.42 28.53
CA ALA A 67 8.42 -6.73 29.28
C ALA A 67 7.17 -5.99 28.74
N ALA A 68 7.33 -4.75 28.26
CA ALA A 68 6.24 -4.02 27.60
C ALA A 68 5.84 -4.67 26.26
N ARG A 69 6.82 -5.07 25.44
CA ARG A 69 6.57 -5.75 24.16
C ARG A 69 5.87 -7.10 24.36
N VAL A 70 6.29 -7.89 25.34
CA VAL A 70 5.63 -9.17 25.67
C VAL A 70 4.19 -8.95 26.14
N ARG A 71 3.94 -7.91 26.95
CA ARG A 71 2.57 -7.54 27.37
C ARG A 71 1.70 -7.12 26.18
N SER A 72 2.23 -6.33 25.26
CA SER A 72 1.54 -5.94 24.03
C SER A 72 1.21 -7.15 23.16
N LEU A 73 2.18 -8.06 22.94
CA LEU A 73 1.96 -9.30 22.21
C LEU A 73 0.91 -10.20 22.88
N TRP A 74 0.91 -10.26 24.22
CA TRP A 74 -0.10 -11.00 24.98
C TRP A 74 -1.50 -10.38 24.84
N ASN A 75 -1.60 -9.04 24.81
CA ASN A 75 -2.87 -8.35 24.56
C ASN A 75 -3.38 -8.64 23.15
N GLU A 76 -2.52 -8.50 22.14
CA GLU A 76 -2.84 -8.84 20.75
C GLU A 76 -3.37 -10.28 20.64
N MET A 77 -2.65 -11.25 21.22
CA MET A 77 -3.07 -12.66 21.28
C MET A 77 -4.48 -12.82 21.86
N LYS A 78 -4.78 -12.20 23.00
CA LYS A 78 -6.10 -12.30 23.63
C LYS A 78 -7.22 -11.82 22.71
N ILE A 79 -6.98 -10.73 21.97
CA ILE A 79 -7.95 -10.16 21.04
C ILE A 79 -8.16 -11.12 19.87
N VAL A 80 -7.12 -11.43 19.10
CA VAL A 80 -7.26 -12.21 17.86
C VAL A 80 -7.70 -13.65 18.12
N ARG A 81 -7.26 -14.26 19.23
CA ARG A 81 -7.70 -15.59 19.66
C ARG A 81 -9.19 -15.64 19.97
N SER A 82 -9.78 -14.53 20.44
CA SER A 82 -11.21 -14.49 20.75
C SER A 82 -12.12 -14.63 19.52
N PHE A 83 -11.57 -14.49 18.31
CA PHE A 83 -12.28 -14.68 17.04
C PHE A 83 -12.04 -16.04 16.40
N LYS A 84 -11.25 -16.93 17.03
CA LYS A 84 -10.87 -18.22 16.43
C LYS A 84 -12.07 -19.11 16.07
N HIS A 85 -13.11 -19.10 16.89
CA HIS A 85 -14.32 -19.91 16.68
C HIS A 85 -15.40 -19.20 15.85
N ASP A 86 -15.16 -17.94 15.49
CA ASP A 86 -16.05 -17.10 14.71
C ASP A 86 -15.21 -16.17 13.82
N PRO A 87 -14.49 -16.71 12.82
CA PRO A 87 -13.52 -15.96 12.05
C PRO A 87 -14.21 -15.03 11.03
N HIS A 88 -13.60 -13.87 10.79
CA HIS A 88 -14.00 -12.96 9.72
C HIS A 88 -12.90 -12.87 8.64
N PRO A 89 -13.22 -12.91 7.33
CA PRO A 89 -12.22 -12.98 6.26
C PRO A 89 -11.27 -11.77 6.19
N SER A 90 -11.69 -10.62 6.71
CA SER A 90 -10.87 -9.40 6.80
C SER A 90 -10.16 -9.20 8.14
N ILE A 91 -10.08 -10.22 8.99
CA ILE A 91 -9.36 -10.20 10.27
C ILE A 91 -8.32 -11.32 10.28
N ILE A 92 -7.08 -11.03 10.72
CA ILE A 92 -5.97 -11.97 10.70
C ILE A 92 -6.30 -13.29 11.42
N PRO A 93 -6.21 -14.45 10.75
CA PRO A 93 -6.39 -15.75 11.40
C PRO A 93 -5.26 -16.05 12.39
N PHE A 94 -5.63 -16.23 13.65
CA PHE A 94 -4.73 -16.68 14.72
C PHE A 94 -4.58 -18.21 14.71
N HIS A 95 -3.35 -18.70 14.83
CA HIS A 95 -3.08 -20.14 14.93
C HIS A 95 -2.69 -20.56 16.35
N SER A 96 -1.65 -19.94 16.92
CA SER A 96 -1.20 -20.26 18.28
C SER A 96 -0.35 -19.16 18.90
N PHE A 97 -0.23 -19.21 20.23
CA PHE A 97 0.72 -18.47 21.02
C PHE A 97 1.74 -19.43 21.61
N ILE A 98 3.02 -19.10 21.48
CA ILE A 98 4.11 -19.93 22.00
C ILE A 98 4.96 -19.08 22.93
N ILE A 99 5.28 -19.61 24.09
CA ILE A 99 6.24 -19.03 25.01
C ILE A 99 7.40 -20.01 25.22
N THR A 100 8.61 -19.50 25.14
CA THR A 100 9.86 -20.23 25.42
C THR A 100 10.72 -19.45 26.40
N PRO A 101 11.79 -20.00 27.00
CA PRO A 101 12.68 -19.22 27.86
C PRO A 101 13.18 -17.92 27.21
N SER A 102 13.45 -17.95 25.90
CA SER A 102 14.00 -16.81 25.17
C SER A 102 12.99 -15.96 24.41
N TYR A 103 11.77 -16.46 24.13
CA TYR A 103 10.85 -15.83 23.19
C TYR A 103 9.37 -15.91 23.61
N ALA A 104 8.59 -14.93 23.18
CA ALA A 104 7.14 -15.00 23.08
C ALA A 104 6.76 -14.81 21.60
N LEU A 105 5.87 -15.66 21.09
CA LEU A 105 5.51 -15.72 19.68
C LEU A 105 4.00 -15.81 19.48
N ILE A 106 3.48 -15.12 18.47
CA ILE A 106 2.18 -15.40 17.85
C ILE A 106 2.43 -16.02 16.48
N THR A 107 1.81 -17.17 16.21
CA THR A 107 1.73 -17.75 14.87
C THR A 107 0.36 -17.43 14.26
N MET A 108 0.36 -17.02 13.01
CA MET A 108 -0.83 -16.55 12.28
C MET A 108 -0.72 -16.90 10.79
N ALA A 109 -1.80 -16.70 10.03
CA ALA A 109 -1.78 -16.90 8.58
C ALA A 109 -0.74 -15.98 7.92
N PHE A 110 0.02 -16.51 6.96
CA PHE A 110 0.89 -15.70 6.13
C PHE A 110 0.09 -14.97 5.04
N LEU A 111 0.31 -13.67 4.92
CA LEU A 111 -0.33 -12.80 3.94
C LEU A 111 0.77 -12.13 3.10
N PRO A 112 0.86 -12.39 1.79
CA PRO A 112 2.08 -12.12 1.02
C PRO A 112 2.25 -10.66 0.57
N THR A 113 1.19 -9.85 0.60
CA THR A 113 1.18 -8.57 -0.11
C THR A 113 0.61 -7.47 0.77
N LEU A 114 1.34 -6.36 0.91
CA LEU A 114 0.81 -5.14 1.52
C LEU A 114 -0.25 -4.52 0.60
N VAL A 115 -1.31 -3.93 1.16
CA VAL A 115 -2.28 -3.21 0.33
C VAL A 115 -1.57 -2.06 -0.42
N PRO A 116 -1.66 -1.99 -1.76
CA PRO A 116 -1.10 -0.87 -2.50
C PRO A 116 -1.96 0.39 -2.34
N VAL A 117 -1.33 1.54 -2.57
CA VAL A 117 -2.00 2.84 -2.71
C VAL A 117 -2.09 3.25 -4.18
N GLU A 118 -2.76 4.36 -4.48
CA GLU A 118 -3.07 4.82 -5.85
C GLU A 118 -3.84 3.78 -6.68
N VAL A 119 -4.79 3.11 -6.04
CA VAL A 119 -5.60 2.04 -6.61
C VAL A 119 -6.86 2.61 -7.21
N SER A 120 -7.20 2.14 -8.42
CA SER A 120 -8.44 2.52 -9.09
C SER A 120 -9.67 2.29 -8.19
N GLU A 121 -10.59 3.26 -8.17
CA GLU A 121 -11.77 3.23 -7.33
C GLU A 121 -12.59 1.91 -7.42
N PRO A 122 -12.84 1.30 -8.60
CA PRO A 122 -13.59 0.03 -8.66
C PRO A 122 -12.96 -1.13 -7.88
N ARG A 123 -11.62 -1.18 -7.86
CA ARG A 123 -10.86 -2.20 -7.11
C ARG A 123 -10.83 -1.84 -5.62
N ALA A 124 -10.50 -0.59 -5.30
CA ALA A 124 -10.43 -0.10 -3.93
C ALA A 124 -11.78 -0.22 -3.22
N LYS A 125 -12.89 0.06 -3.92
CA LYS A 125 -14.27 -0.07 -3.41
C LYS A 125 -14.58 -1.49 -2.93
N LYS A 126 -14.17 -2.53 -3.66
CA LYS A 126 -14.37 -3.94 -3.24
C LYS A 126 -13.58 -4.27 -1.97
N TRP A 127 -12.34 -3.81 -1.90
CA TRP A 127 -11.51 -3.98 -0.72
C TRP A 127 -12.09 -3.24 0.48
N PHE A 128 -12.51 -2.00 0.28
CA PHE A 128 -13.05 -1.16 1.33
C PHE A 128 -14.33 -1.73 1.94
N LYS A 129 -15.23 -2.29 1.10
CA LYS A 129 -16.43 -2.98 1.58
C LYS A 129 -16.08 -4.16 2.51
N SER A 130 -15.04 -4.92 2.18
CA SER A 130 -14.57 -6.06 2.99
C SER A 130 -13.94 -5.60 4.31
N LEU A 131 -13.11 -4.56 4.27
CA LEU A 131 -12.51 -3.95 5.46
C LEU A 131 -13.58 -3.39 6.40
N LEU A 132 -14.58 -2.69 5.86
CA LEU A 132 -15.67 -2.13 6.65
C LEU A 132 -16.51 -3.22 7.32
N SER A 133 -16.78 -4.33 6.62
CA SER A 133 -17.38 -5.54 7.23
C SER A 133 -16.53 -6.06 8.39
N GLY A 134 -15.21 -6.09 8.24
CA GLY A 134 -14.29 -6.49 9.31
C GLY A 134 -14.33 -5.55 10.51
N VAL A 135 -14.34 -4.24 10.30
CA VAL A 135 -14.43 -3.25 11.39
C VAL A 135 -15.78 -3.33 12.10
N HIS A 136 -16.88 -3.50 11.36
CA HIS A 136 -18.18 -3.74 11.96
C HIS A 136 -18.22 -5.03 12.80
N PHE A 137 -17.60 -6.11 12.30
CA PHE A 137 -17.43 -7.36 13.04
C PHE A 137 -16.68 -7.15 14.37
N LEU A 138 -15.61 -6.34 14.39
CA LEU A 138 -14.88 -6.00 15.61
C LEU A 138 -15.75 -5.19 16.58
N HIS A 139 -16.37 -4.11 16.09
CA HIS A 139 -17.16 -3.19 16.91
C HIS A 139 -18.36 -3.89 17.57
N SER A 140 -19.01 -4.82 16.86
CA SER A 140 -20.11 -5.63 17.40
C SER A 140 -19.68 -6.62 18.48
N ARG A 141 -18.38 -6.93 18.58
CA ARG A 141 -17.79 -7.83 19.60
C ARG A 141 -17.05 -7.09 20.70
N GLY A 142 -17.28 -5.78 20.84
CA GLY A 142 -16.63 -4.97 21.87
C GLY A 142 -15.18 -4.63 21.57
N VAL A 143 -14.69 -4.83 20.34
CA VAL A 143 -13.28 -4.60 20.00
C VAL A 143 -13.13 -3.38 19.09
N VAL A 144 -12.14 -2.55 19.38
CA VAL A 144 -11.66 -1.47 18.51
C VAL A 144 -10.20 -1.70 18.16
N HIS A 145 -9.79 -1.34 16.95
CA HIS A 145 -8.44 -1.61 16.46
C HIS A 145 -7.44 -0.52 16.87
N ASN A 146 -7.85 0.75 16.83
CA ASN A 146 -7.08 1.95 17.20
C ASN A 146 -5.84 2.29 16.36
N ASP A 147 -5.51 1.53 15.31
CA ASP A 147 -4.35 1.81 14.43
C ASP A 147 -4.61 1.32 12.99
N ILE A 148 -5.77 1.67 12.44
CA ILE A 148 -6.13 1.32 11.06
C ILE A 148 -5.38 2.26 10.10
N LYS A 149 -4.57 1.66 9.22
CA LYS A 149 -3.75 2.34 8.19
C LYS A 149 -3.35 1.33 7.12
N PRO A 150 -2.91 1.76 5.91
CA PRO A 150 -2.43 0.84 4.87
C PRO A 150 -1.35 -0.13 5.36
N ALA A 151 -0.42 0.34 6.20
CA ALA A 151 0.65 -0.50 6.77
C ALA A 151 0.14 -1.70 7.59
N ASN A 152 -1.10 -1.65 8.09
CA ASN A 152 -1.75 -2.71 8.88
C ASN A 152 -2.84 -3.45 8.08
N ILE A 153 -2.81 -3.37 6.74
CA ILE A 153 -3.72 -4.11 5.86
C ILE A 153 -2.89 -4.91 4.86
N LEU A 154 -2.98 -6.24 4.99
CA LEU A 154 -2.37 -7.17 4.04
C LEU A 154 -3.44 -7.82 3.17
N LEU A 155 -3.08 -8.18 1.94
CA LEU A 155 -3.91 -8.92 1.02
C LEU A 155 -3.58 -10.42 1.14
N SER A 156 -4.63 -11.23 1.26
CA SER A 156 -4.50 -12.68 1.14
C SER A 156 -4.15 -13.09 -0.30
N ARG A 157 -3.77 -14.36 -0.50
CA ARG A 157 -3.56 -14.94 -1.84
C ARG A 157 -4.80 -14.83 -2.74
N SER A 158 -5.99 -14.76 -2.14
CA SER A 158 -7.26 -14.54 -2.83
C SER A 158 -7.63 -13.07 -3.02
N ASN A 159 -6.67 -12.15 -2.81
CA ASN A 159 -6.83 -10.70 -2.97
C ASN A 159 -7.90 -10.08 -2.05
N VAL A 160 -8.12 -10.70 -0.88
CA VAL A 160 -9.01 -10.19 0.19
C VAL A 160 -8.16 -9.36 1.16
N PRO A 161 -8.56 -8.12 1.50
CA PRO A 161 -7.85 -7.31 2.48
C PRO A 161 -8.14 -7.79 3.90
N VAL A 162 -7.09 -7.85 4.71
CA VAL A 162 -7.09 -8.39 6.07
C VAL A 162 -6.40 -7.39 6.99
N LEU A 163 -7.11 -6.97 8.05
CA LEU A 163 -6.53 -6.18 9.13
C LEU A 163 -5.58 -7.05 9.96
N VAL A 164 -4.37 -6.52 10.16
CA VAL A 164 -3.30 -7.13 10.96
C VAL A 164 -2.84 -6.16 12.05
N ASP A 165 -2.01 -6.65 12.96
CA ASP A 165 -1.42 -5.89 14.07
C ASP A 165 -2.44 -5.30 15.07
N PHE A 166 -2.91 -6.16 15.97
CA PHE A 166 -3.83 -5.78 17.05
C PHE A 166 -3.08 -5.30 18.31
N GLY A 167 -1.84 -4.81 18.18
CA GLY A 167 -1.01 -4.37 19.29
C GLY A 167 -1.61 -3.20 20.11
N PHE A 168 -2.45 -2.37 19.47
CA PHE A 168 -3.18 -1.25 20.07
C PHE A 168 -4.68 -1.53 20.29
N ALA A 169 -5.15 -2.74 19.95
CA ALA A 169 -6.56 -3.07 20.04
C ALA A 169 -7.00 -3.18 21.50
N GLU A 170 -8.23 -2.73 21.76
CA GLU A 170 -8.85 -2.79 23.08
C GLU A 170 -10.17 -3.56 23.02
N LYS A 171 -10.44 -4.36 24.06
CA LYS A 171 -11.72 -5.05 24.25
C LYS A 171 -12.47 -4.40 25.40
N TYR A 172 -13.69 -3.97 25.10
CA TYR A 172 -14.61 -3.37 26.03
C TYR A 172 -15.66 -4.39 26.48
N ASP A 173 -16.06 -4.28 27.74
CA ASP A 173 -17.26 -4.93 28.24
C ASP A 173 -18.49 -4.16 27.75
N LEU A 174 -19.28 -4.79 26.88
CA LEU A 174 -20.48 -4.18 26.29
C LEU A 174 -21.58 -3.88 27.33
N SER A 175 -21.52 -4.50 28.52
CA SER A 175 -22.45 -4.20 29.61
C SER A 175 -22.08 -2.91 30.37
N SER A 176 -20.85 -2.41 30.18
CA SER A 176 -20.39 -1.19 30.84
C SER A 176 -21.01 0.05 30.20
N PRO A 177 -21.57 0.99 31.00
CA PRO A 177 -22.08 2.26 30.47
C PRO A 177 -20.98 3.15 29.90
N LYS A 178 -19.71 2.88 30.22
CA LYS A 178 -18.53 3.59 29.67
C LYS A 178 -17.83 2.78 28.58
N ALA A 179 -18.46 1.75 28.04
CA ALA A 179 -17.90 0.99 26.93
C ALA A 179 -17.49 1.93 25.79
N PHE A 180 -16.37 1.60 25.14
CA PHE A 180 -15.76 2.33 24.04
C PHE A 180 -15.28 3.76 24.35
N HIS A 181 -15.42 4.27 25.57
CA HIS A 181 -14.96 5.63 25.88
C HIS A 181 -13.51 5.63 26.36
N SER A 182 -12.65 6.40 25.67
CA SER A 182 -11.24 6.58 26.04
C SER A 182 -10.77 7.99 25.69
N ASN A 183 -9.80 8.49 26.46
CA ASN A 183 -9.08 9.75 26.22
C ASN A 183 -7.59 9.54 25.92
N LEU A 184 -7.18 8.29 25.70
CA LEU A 184 -5.77 7.94 25.46
C LEU A 184 -5.34 8.31 24.04
N THR A 185 -4.22 9.01 23.94
CA THR A 185 -3.60 9.43 22.68
C THR A 185 -2.46 8.48 22.31
N TYR A 186 -2.76 7.53 21.42
CA TYR A 186 -1.78 6.63 20.81
C TYR A 186 -2.29 6.20 19.43
N GLY A 187 -1.38 5.70 18.60
CA GLY A 187 -1.62 5.35 17.19
C GLY A 187 -0.70 6.15 16.26
N THR A 188 -0.87 5.95 14.96
CA THR A 188 -0.06 6.61 13.94
C THR A 188 -0.57 8.04 13.70
N PRO A 189 0.25 9.10 13.88
CA PRO A 189 -0.22 10.49 13.97
C PRO A 189 -1.12 10.98 12.83
N GLU A 190 -0.83 10.52 11.61
CA GLU A 190 -1.51 10.90 10.37
C GLU A 190 -2.95 10.36 10.30
N TYR A 191 -3.23 9.25 11.00
CA TYR A 191 -4.53 8.56 11.00
C TYR A 191 -5.34 8.83 12.27
N LEU A 192 -4.80 9.61 13.21
CA LEU A 192 -5.53 9.98 14.43
C LEU A 192 -6.71 10.88 14.10
N SER A 193 -7.86 10.58 14.70
CA SER A 193 -9.01 11.48 14.70
C SER A 193 -8.72 12.76 15.51
N PRO A 194 -9.37 13.89 15.19
CA PRO A 194 -9.13 15.16 15.89
C PRO A 194 -9.33 15.06 17.41
N GLU A 195 -10.36 14.36 17.86
CA GLU A 195 -10.66 14.15 19.27
C GLU A 195 -9.60 13.29 19.98
N ARG A 196 -9.06 12.28 19.30
CA ARG A 196 -8.00 11.42 19.87
C ARG A 196 -6.66 12.12 19.94
N ALA A 197 -6.29 12.86 18.91
CA ALA A 197 -5.08 13.69 18.89
C ALA A 197 -5.07 14.73 20.02
N ARG A 198 -6.25 15.21 20.45
CA ARG A 198 -6.43 16.15 21.56
C ARG A 198 -6.61 15.50 22.94
N GLY A 199 -6.70 14.18 23.01
CA GLY A 199 -6.96 13.47 24.27
C GLY A 199 -8.34 13.77 24.85
N ILE A 200 -9.34 14.04 24.00
CA ILE A 200 -10.73 14.26 24.41
C ILE A 200 -11.40 12.89 24.59
N PRO A 201 -12.10 12.63 25.72
CA PRO A 201 -12.91 11.42 25.85
C PRO A 201 -13.93 11.30 24.72
N HIS A 202 -13.94 10.18 24.01
CA HIS A 202 -14.81 9.94 22.87
C HIS A 202 -15.09 8.45 22.68
N ASP A 203 -16.10 8.12 21.86
CA ASP A 203 -16.34 6.75 21.39
C ASP A 203 -15.24 6.33 20.41
N THR A 204 -14.35 5.43 20.86
CA THR A 204 -13.19 4.95 20.09
C THR A 204 -13.57 4.24 18.79
N ARG A 205 -14.81 3.73 18.67
CA ARG A 205 -15.31 3.19 17.39
C ARG A 205 -15.38 4.26 16.32
N LYS A 206 -15.74 5.50 16.68
CA LYS A 206 -15.75 6.62 15.74
C LYS A 206 -14.34 6.96 15.28
N SER A 207 -13.33 6.79 16.14
CA SER A 207 -11.93 6.95 15.76
C SER A 207 -11.47 5.90 14.75
N ASP A 208 -11.86 4.63 14.91
CA ASP A 208 -11.63 3.60 13.87
C ASP A 208 -12.27 3.98 12.53
N ILE A 209 -13.49 4.55 12.53
CA ILE A 209 -14.16 5.01 11.29
C ILE A 209 -13.39 6.14 10.62
N TRP A 210 -12.86 7.09 11.39
CA TRP A 210 -12.01 8.15 10.86
C TRP A 210 -10.76 7.56 10.20
N SER A 211 -10.01 6.71 10.93
CA SER A 211 -8.78 6.11 10.43
C SER A 211 -9.02 5.23 9.20
N LEU A 212 -10.14 4.49 9.17
CA LEU A 212 -10.56 3.71 8.01
C LEU A 212 -10.91 4.61 6.80
N GLY A 213 -11.56 5.75 7.02
CA GLY A 213 -11.83 6.74 5.96
C GLY A 213 -10.55 7.35 5.40
N VAL A 214 -9.63 7.79 6.27
CA VAL A 214 -8.31 8.31 5.86
C VAL A 214 -7.53 7.26 5.07
N THR A 215 -7.55 6.01 5.53
CA THR A 215 -6.93 4.86 4.84
C THR A 215 -7.50 4.67 3.44
N PHE A 216 -8.81 4.77 3.25
CA PHE A 216 -9.41 4.62 1.93
C PHE A 216 -9.08 5.76 0.99
N PHE A 217 -9.07 6.99 1.50
CA PHE A 217 -8.61 8.14 0.73
C PHE A 217 -7.17 7.91 0.26
N GLU A 218 -6.28 7.45 1.13
CA GLU A 218 -4.89 7.17 0.77
C GLU A 218 -4.76 6.01 -0.23
N ILE A 219 -5.54 4.93 -0.07
CA ILE A 219 -5.57 3.85 -1.06
C ILE A 219 -5.97 4.37 -2.44
N LEU A 220 -6.87 5.37 -2.53
CA LEU A 220 -7.28 5.97 -3.79
C LEU A 220 -6.26 6.97 -4.36
N ILE A 221 -5.64 7.77 -3.49
CA ILE A 221 -4.93 9.01 -3.89
C ILE A 221 -3.41 8.95 -3.68
N GLY A 222 -2.89 8.01 -2.88
CA GLY A 222 -1.46 7.88 -2.56
C GLY A 222 -1.00 8.70 -1.36
N ARG A 223 -1.87 9.53 -0.78
CA ARG A 223 -1.60 10.38 0.39
C ARG A 223 -2.86 10.54 1.23
N THR A 224 -2.72 10.98 2.47
CA THR A 224 -3.87 11.29 3.35
C THR A 224 -4.61 12.56 2.88
N PRO A 225 -5.87 12.78 3.31
CA PRO A 225 -6.65 13.96 2.92
C PRO A 225 -6.05 15.30 3.38
N PHE A 226 -5.14 15.27 4.36
CA PHE A 226 -4.61 16.44 5.03
C PHE A 226 -3.15 16.74 4.68
N GLU A 227 -2.57 15.98 3.76
CA GLU A 227 -1.25 16.23 3.15
C GLU A 227 -1.38 16.98 1.83
N TYR A 228 -0.48 17.93 1.55
CA TYR A 228 -0.51 18.64 0.26
C TYR A 228 0.01 17.81 -0.90
N GLU A 229 1.05 17.02 -0.65
CA GLU A 229 1.78 16.20 -1.60
C GLU A 229 2.18 14.89 -0.91
N GLU A 230 2.46 13.86 -1.70
CA GLU A 230 2.93 12.57 -1.18
C GLU A 230 4.25 12.73 -0.42
N GLY A 231 4.35 12.12 0.76
CA GLY A 231 5.55 12.16 1.59
C GLY A 231 5.79 13.50 2.29
N GLU A 232 4.75 14.32 2.53
CA GLU A 232 4.85 15.46 3.46
C GLU A 232 5.29 14.94 4.84
N VAL A 233 6.44 15.41 5.33
CA VAL A 233 7.06 14.88 6.55
C VAL A 233 6.64 15.71 7.77
N PHE A 234 6.25 15.04 8.86
CA PHE A 234 5.89 15.65 10.14
C PHE A 234 6.87 15.27 11.27
N GLU A 235 8.14 15.65 11.12
CA GLU A 235 9.21 15.31 12.08
C GLU A 235 9.07 16.04 13.42
N LYS A 236 8.64 17.30 13.39
CA LYS A 236 8.57 18.15 14.59
C LYS A 236 7.17 18.18 15.16
N LYS A 237 7.08 18.44 16.46
CA LYS A 237 5.80 18.61 17.15
C LYS A 237 4.96 19.71 16.50
N GLU A 238 5.57 20.81 16.08
CA GLU A 238 4.88 21.92 15.43
C GLU A 238 4.31 21.53 14.05
N ASP A 239 4.97 20.61 13.33
CA ASP A 239 4.49 20.10 12.05
C ASP A 239 3.26 19.20 12.25
N LEU A 240 3.28 18.36 13.29
CA LEU A 240 2.13 17.55 13.69
C LEU A 240 0.96 18.41 14.18
N GLU A 241 1.22 19.45 14.96
CA GLU A 241 0.18 20.40 15.40
C GLU A 241 -0.44 21.12 14.20
N ARG A 242 0.37 21.49 13.19
CA ARG A 242 -0.13 22.05 11.92
C ARG A 242 -0.97 21.05 11.15
N TYR A 243 -0.56 19.78 11.09
CA TYR A 243 -1.31 18.70 10.46
C TYR A 243 -2.67 18.49 11.16
N TRP A 244 -2.68 18.36 12.49
CA TRP A 244 -3.92 18.23 13.27
C TRP A 244 -4.80 19.48 13.17
N GLY A 245 -4.21 20.67 13.04
CA GLY A 245 -4.96 21.90 12.70
C GLY A 245 -5.73 21.81 11.38
N ARG A 246 -5.29 20.99 10.41
CA ARG A 246 -6.04 20.68 9.17
C ARG A 246 -7.18 19.69 9.44
N THR A 247 -6.93 18.65 10.25
CA THR A 247 -7.94 17.63 10.58
C THR A 247 -9.14 18.25 11.30
N ILE A 248 -8.91 19.18 12.23
CA ILE A 248 -9.94 19.91 12.97
C ILE A 248 -10.83 20.75 12.04
N ARG A 249 -10.23 21.39 11.02
CA ARG A 249 -10.96 22.20 10.04
C ARG A 249 -11.81 21.34 9.10
N GLY A 250 -11.50 20.05 8.96
CA GLY A 250 -12.22 19.12 8.09
C GLY A 250 -12.07 19.39 6.59
N LYS A 251 -11.23 20.36 6.19
CA LYS A 251 -11.01 20.68 4.78
C LYS A 251 -9.82 19.87 4.25
N TRP A 252 -10.09 19.01 3.28
CA TRP A 252 -9.05 18.27 2.56
C TRP A 252 -8.20 19.21 1.71
N VAL A 253 -6.91 18.90 1.60
CA VAL A 253 -5.92 19.73 0.89
C VAL A 253 -5.24 18.94 -0.24
N GLY A 254 -4.43 19.64 -1.03
CA GLY A 254 -3.78 19.09 -2.22
C GLY A 254 -4.74 18.81 -3.37
N LYS A 255 -4.21 18.31 -4.49
CA LYS A 255 -5.02 17.88 -5.65
C LYS A 255 -5.45 16.43 -5.47
N TYR A 256 -6.72 16.13 -5.73
CA TYR A 256 -7.25 14.76 -5.72
C TYR A 256 -8.36 14.63 -6.76
N THR A 257 -8.64 13.40 -7.20
CA THR A 257 -9.72 13.10 -8.13
C THR A 257 -10.33 11.77 -7.75
N MET A 258 -11.64 11.76 -7.51
CA MET A 258 -12.45 10.58 -7.19
C MET A 258 -13.89 10.81 -7.62
N SER A 259 -14.72 9.78 -7.62
CA SER A 259 -16.14 9.95 -7.91
C SER A 259 -16.86 10.80 -6.84
N GLN A 260 -17.89 11.56 -7.23
CA GLN A 260 -18.71 12.31 -6.27
C GLN A 260 -19.38 11.39 -5.22
N PRO A 261 -19.84 10.16 -5.55
CA PRO A 261 -20.27 9.20 -4.54
C PRO A 261 -19.19 8.87 -3.50
N ALA A 262 -17.95 8.59 -3.93
CA ALA A 262 -16.84 8.30 -3.00
C ALA A 262 -16.54 9.49 -2.10
N GLU A 263 -16.49 10.71 -2.67
CA GLU A 263 -16.23 11.93 -1.90
C GLU A 263 -17.33 12.17 -0.85
N ARG A 264 -18.61 12.03 -1.22
CA ARG A 264 -19.73 12.20 -0.28
C ARG A 264 -19.67 11.17 0.85
N PHE A 265 -19.36 9.92 0.51
CA PHE A 265 -19.22 8.85 1.49
C PHE A 265 -18.07 9.09 2.47
N LEU A 266 -16.88 9.40 1.95
CA LEU A 266 -15.71 9.71 2.77
C LEU A 266 -15.92 10.93 3.67
N LYS A 267 -16.67 11.96 3.24
CA LYS A 267 -17.02 13.10 4.09
C LYS A 267 -17.86 12.72 5.31
N ARG A 268 -18.61 11.62 5.28
CA ARG A 268 -19.34 11.09 6.46
C ARG A 268 -18.43 10.34 7.44
N MET A 269 -17.35 9.73 6.93
CA MET A 269 -16.37 9.00 7.73
C MET A 269 -15.29 9.93 8.31
N ILE A 270 -14.88 10.96 7.57
CA ILE A 270 -13.80 11.89 7.92
C ILE A 270 -14.38 13.26 8.32
N VAL A 271 -15.53 13.26 9.01
CA VAL A 271 -16.06 14.48 9.64
C VAL A 271 -15.34 14.70 10.98
N PRO A 272 -14.85 15.93 11.28
CA PRO A 272 -14.06 16.18 12.49
C PRO A 272 -14.82 15.91 13.79
N ASP A 273 -16.12 16.17 13.81
CA ASP A 273 -16.99 15.88 14.93
C ASP A 273 -17.31 14.38 14.99
N ALA A 274 -16.88 13.72 16.06
CA ALA A 274 -17.07 12.28 16.25
C ALA A 274 -18.56 11.89 16.37
N ASP A 275 -19.41 12.76 16.90
CA ASP A 275 -20.83 12.47 17.11
C ASP A 275 -21.59 12.46 15.78
N LEU A 276 -21.22 13.35 14.87
CA LEU A 276 -21.76 13.42 13.51
C LEU A 276 -21.22 12.34 12.56
N ARG A 277 -20.11 11.70 12.93
CA ARG A 277 -19.46 10.66 12.11
C ARG A 277 -20.33 9.42 12.02
N CYS A 278 -20.40 8.80 10.85
CA CYS A 278 -21.16 7.56 10.71
C CYS A 278 -20.55 6.42 11.54
N THR A 279 -21.37 5.44 11.92
CA THR A 279 -20.88 4.17 12.48
C THR A 279 -20.48 3.19 11.37
N ALA A 280 -19.81 2.10 11.72
CA ALA A 280 -19.50 1.02 10.76
C ALA A 280 -20.77 0.47 10.11
N ALA A 281 -21.83 0.26 10.90
CA ALA A 281 -23.12 -0.23 10.41
C ALA A 281 -23.75 0.74 9.39
N GLN A 282 -23.82 2.04 9.73
CA GLN A 282 -24.36 3.07 8.83
C GLN A 282 -23.55 3.21 7.53
N ALA A 283 -22.24 2.96 7.59
CA ALA A 283 -21.38 3.00 6.42
C ALA A 283 -21.54 1.75 5.53
N ILE A 284 -21.89 0.58 6.09
CA ILE A 284 -22.17 -0.65 5.31
C ILE A 284 -23.42 -0.47 4.45
N ASP A 285 -24.41 0.28 4.96
CA ASP A 285 -25.67 0.54 4.27
C ASP A 285 -25.64 1.81 3.40
N ASP A 286 -24.46 2.40 3.16
CA ASP A 286 -24.34 3.62 2.37
C ASP A 286 -24.61 3.40 0.88
N VAL A 287 -25.33 4.34 0.25
CA VAL A 287 -25.65 4.35 -1.18
C VAL A 287 -24.41 4.32 -2.10
N TYR A 288 -23.23 4.64 -1.57
CA TYR A 288 -21.97 4.52 -2.28
C TYR A 288 -21.76 3.12 -2.87
N TRP A 289 -22.20 2.06 -2.19
CA TRP A 289 -21.97 0.69 -2.65
C TRP A 289 -22.66 0.37 -3.97
N ASP A 290 -23.83 0.97 -4.21
CA ASP A 290 -24.61 0.77 -5.43
C ASP A 290 -24.31 1.83 -6.50
N ALA A 291 -23.58 2.88 -6.14
CA ALA A 291 -23.22 3.93 -7.08
C ALA A 291 -22.30 3.41 -8.20
N PRO A 292 -22.54 3.83 -9.47
CA PRO A 292 -21.64 3.51 -10.56
C PRO A 292 -20.28 4.15 -10.31
N THR A 293 -19.21 3.38 -10.53
CA THR A 293 -17.83 3.85 -10.39
C THR A 293 -17.30 4.53 -11.65
N ASP A 294 -18.17 4.73 -12.65
CA ASP A 294 -17.81 5.44 -13.87
C ASP A 294 -17.58 6.90 -13.53
N VAL A 295 -16.30 7.29 -13.57
CA VAL A 295 -15.89 8.67 -13.51
C VAL A 295 -16.53 9.37 -14.71
N VAL A 296 -17.66 10.05 -14.50
CA VAL A 296 -18.15 11.04 -15.46
C VAL A 296 -17.12 12.15 -15.46
N MET A 297 -16.14 12.03 -16.35
CA MET A 297 -15.20 13.09 -16.70
C MET A 297 -16.04 14.31 -17.10
N HIS A 298 -16.27 15.23 -16.16
CA HIS A 298 -16.89 16.50 -16.47
C HIS A 298 -15.89 17.31 -17.29
N GLY A 299 -16.06 17.20 -18.61
CA GLY A 299 -15.59 18.08 -19.67
C GLY A 299 -14.29 18.85 -19.45
N HIS A 300 -13.18 18.28 -19.91
CA HIS A 300 -12.39 18.93 -20.97
C HIS A 300 -11.80 17.82 -21.85
N SER A 301 -12.16 17.85 -23.11
CA SER A 301 -11.71 16.94 -24.16
C SER A 301 -10.18 16.95 -24.33
N GLU A 302 -9.50 15.91 -23.88
CA GLU A 302 -8.34 15.32 -24.58
C GLU A 302 -8.29 13.84 -24.22
N LEU A 303 -8.35 12.95 -25.22
CA LEU A 303 -8.04 11.54 -25.06
C LEU A 303 -6.60 11.39 -24.55
N HIS A 304 -6.44 11.23 -23.24
CA HIS A 304 -5.18 10.79 -22.66
C HIS A 304 -5.08 9.26 -22.82
N LEU A 305 -4.55 8.83 -23.96
CA LEU A 305 -3.92 7.52 -24.09
C LEU A 305 -2.66 7.51 -23.20
N TRP A 306 -2.82 7.05 -21.95
CA TRP A 306 -1.70 6.74 -21.07
C TRP A 306 -1.09 5.41 -21.51
N ALA A 307 -0.09 5.47 -22.40
CA ALA A 307 0.84 4.37 -22.57
C ALA A 307 1.77 4.38 -21.33
N PHE A 308 1.47 3.56 -20.32
CA PHE A 308 2.37 3.35 -19.20
C PHE A 308 3.60 2.56 -19.67
N LEU A 309 4.75 3.23 -19.72
CA LEU A 309 6.05 2.58 -19.78
C LEU A 309 6.47 2.28 -18.33
N HIS A 310 6.13 1.10 -17.82
CA HIS A 310 6.64 0.65 -16.52
C HIS A 310 8.10 0.23 -16.67
N ILE A 311 8.99 0.95 -15.98
CA ILE A 311 10.38 0.56 -15.74
C ILE A 311 10.40 0.01 -14.30
N GLU A 312 10.29 -1.30 -14.15
CA GLU A 312 10.61 -1.95 -12.87
C GLU A 312 12.13 -2.10 -12.77
N VAL A 313 12.75 -1.39 -11.83
CA VAL A 313 14.14 -1.63 -11.42
C VAL A 313 14.10 -2.70 -10.33
N ASN A 314 14.43 -3.94 -10.69
CA ASN A 314 14.48 -5.05 -9.74
C ASN A 314 15.75 -4.96 -8.89
N HIS A 315 15.59 -4.89 -7.57
CA HIS A 315 16.67 -4.57 -6.61
C HIS A 315 17.53 -5.79 -6.20
N SER A 316 17.57 -6.86 -7.01
CA SER A 316 18.12 -8.18 -6.61
C SER A 316 19.43 -8.59 -7.29
N LEU A 317 20.12 -7.71 -8.03
CA LEU A 317 21.45 -8.01 -8.63
C LEU A 317 22.54 -7.02 -8.20
N LEU A 318 22.62 -6.69 -6.91
CA LEU A 318 23.72 -5.91 -6.33
C LEU A 318 24.71 -6.80 -5.57
N THR A 319 25.33 -7.73 -6.29
CA THR A 319 26.60 -8.34 -5.87
C THR A 319 27.48 -8.49 -7.09
N HIS A 320 28.23 -7.44 -7.43
CA HIS A 320 29.66 -7.53 -7.75
C HIS A 320 30.22 -6.14 -8.03
N SER A 321 31.38 -5.88 -7.44
CA SER A 321 32.14 -4.64 -7.50
C SER A 321 32.49 -4.22 -8.92
N PHE A 322 31.80 -3.24 -9.50
CA PHE A 322 32.37 -2.21 -10.37
C PHE A 322 31.29 -1.18 -10.74
N GLN A 323 31.69 0.10 -10.88
CA GLN A 323 30.91 1.22 -11.46
C GLN A 323 29.95 1.99 -10.53
N ARG A 324 30.45 2.52 -9.40
CA ARG A 324 29.73 3.52 -8.58
C ARG A 324 29.69 4.94 -9.18
N ASN A 325 30.46 5.23 -10.24
CA ASN A 325 30.66 6.60 -10.75
C ASN A 325 29.86 7.02 -12.00
N ARG A 326 29.13 6.11 -12.67
CA ARG A 326 28.27 6.49 -13.83
C ARG A 326 26.79 6.69 -13.48
N PHE A 327 26.30 6.13 -12.37
CA PHE A 327 24.89 6.26 -11.97
C PHE A 327 24.51 7.64 -11.39
N GLN A 328 25.46 8.36 -10.78
CA GLN A 328 25.19 9.71 -10.26
C GLN A 328 25.02 10.77 -11.37
N GLN A 329 25.52 10.53 -12.59
CA GLN A 329 25.31 11.46 -13.71
C GLN A 329 23.91 11.32 -14.32
N LEU A 330 23.31 10.12 -14.30
CA LEU A 330 21.99 9.88 -14.87
C LEU A 330 20.87 10.52 -14.04
N PHE A 331 20.96 10.45 -12.69
CA PHE A 331 20.00 11.11 -11.80
C PHE A 331 20.10 12.64 -11.83
N ARG A 332 21.27 13.22 -12.11
CA ARG A 332 21.41 14.68 -12.29
C ARG A 332 20.74 15.19 -13.56
N LEU A 333 20.68 14.39 -14.63
CA LEU A 333 20.00 14.78 -15.88
C LEU A 333 18.48 14.74 -15.76
N ILE A 334 17.92 13.82 -14.98
CA ILE A 334 16.46 13.73 -14.73
C ILE A 334 15.99 14.89 -13.84
N ARG A 335 16.77 15.30 -12.82
CA ARG A 335 16.41 16.43 -11.93
C ARG A 335 16.51 17.83 -12.55
N ILE A 336 17.16 17.99 -13.71
CA ILE A 336 17.28 19.33 -14.35
C ILE A 336 16.00 19.72 -15.09
N TYR A 337 15.13 18.78 -15.45
CA TYR A 337 13.91 19.05 -16.24
C TYR A 337 12.61 19.19 -15.43
N GLU A 338 12.65 19.07 -14.10
CA GLU A 338 11.49 19.25 -13.19
C GLU A 338 11.52 20.59 -12.42
N ARG A 339 11.99 21.68 -13.03
CA ARG A 339 11.60 23.03 -12.56
C ARG A 339 10.52 23.58 -13.47
N PRO A 340 9.32 23.92 -12.96
CA PRO A 340 8.38 24.70 -13.74
C PRO A 340 8.95 26.11 -13.90
N LEU A 341 9.32 26.50 -15.12
CA LEU A 341 9.50 27.90 -15.47
C LEU A 341 8.12 28.56 -15.36
N SER A 342 7.94 29.38 -14.33
CA SER A 342 6.77 30.24 -14.17
C SER A 342 6.65 31.18 -15.35
N LEU A 343 5.59 31.01 -16.14
CA LEU A 343 5.21 31.96 -17.19
C LEU A 343 4.47 33.13 -16.52
N THR A 344 5.20 34.17 -16.11
CA THR A 344 4.60 35.50 -15.92
C THR A 344 4.54 36.25 -17.26
N PRO A 345 3.44 36.95 -17.59
CA PRO A 345 3.32 37.65 -18.86
C PRO A 345 4.13 38.95 -18.83
N LEU A 346 5.29 38.95 -19.48
CA LEU A 346 6.10 40.16 -19.72
C LEU A 346 5.47 41.01 -20.83
N ARG A 347 4.77 42.08 -20.43
CA ARG A 347 4.54 43.26 -21.28
C ARG A 347 5.85 44.07 -21.36
N HIS A 348 6.21 44.45 -22.59
CA HIS A 348 7.18 45.47 -23.00
C HIS A 348 8.66 45.35 -22.58
N LEU A 349 9.57 45.11 -23.56
CA LEU A 349 10.75 45.92 -23.94
C LEU A 349 11.66 45.16 -24.97
N PRO A 350 12.63 45.80 -25.66
CA PRO A 350 12.65 45.83 -27.13
C PRO A 350 13.68 44.93 -27.81
N LYS A 351 13.46 44.78 -29.13
CA LYS A 351 14.31 44.13 -30.15
C LYS A 351 15.81 44.41 -29.97
N ARG A 352 16.61 43.37 -29.67
CA ARG A 352 18.01 43.26 -30.13
C ARG A 352 18.38 41.82 -30.49
N ARG A 353 18.62 41.61 -31.79
CA ARG A 353 19.20 40.39 -32.39
C ARG A 353 20.64 40.19 -31.92
N LYS A 354 20.97 39.00 -31.40
CA LYS A 354 22.32 38.40 -31.52
C LYS A 354 22.18 36.91 -31.87
N ARG A 355 22.55 36.55 -33.11
CA ARG A 355 22.71 35.16 -33.57
C ARG A 355 23.84 34.50 -32.77
N ARG A 356 23.51 33.53 -31.90
CA ARG A 356 24.49 32.55 -31.41
C ARG A 356 24.36 31.28 -32.27
N LYS A 357 25.46 30.85 -32.89
CA LYS A 357 25.59 29.58 -33.61
C LYS A 357 25.36 28.43 -32.60
N THR A 358 24.25 27.70 -32.72
CA THR A 358 24.01 26.47 -31.96
C THR A 358 24.78 25.32 -32.61
N LYS A 359 25.67 24.66 -31.84
CA LYS A 359 26.38 23.45 -32.25
C LYS A 359 25.39 22.27 -32.32
N ASN A 360 25.60 21.35 -33.26
CA ASN A 360 24.81 20.11 -33.38
C ASN A 360 24.81 19.34 -32.04
N CYS A 361 23.64 19.16 -31.42
CA CYS A 361 23.48 18.27 -30.28
C CYS A 361 23.04 16.90 -30.80
N GLN A 362 23.91 15.89 -30.70
CA GLN A 362 23.52 14.49 -30.83
C GLN A 362 23.07 13.99 -29.47
N CYS A 363 21.87 13.41 -29.39
CA CYS A 363 21.40 12.71 -28.19
C CYS A 363 21.39 11.21 -28.48
N HIS A 364 21.95 10.43 -27.55
CA HIS A 364 21.90 8.98 -27.58
C HIS A 364 20.74 8.50 -26.70
N VAL A 365 19.85 7.69 -27.26
CA VAL A 365 18.75 7.07 -26.52
C VAL A 365 18.94 5.56 -26.58
N PHE A 366 18.90 4.91 -25.41
CA PHE A 366 18.92 3.46 -25.31
C PHE A 366 17.49 2.93 -25.20
N LEU A 367 17.15 1.98 -26.06
CA LEU A 367 15.90 1.21 -25.98
C LEU A 367 16.22 -0.16 -25.37
N ILE A 368 15.53 -0.48 -24.27
CA ILE A 368 15.71 -1.72 -23.51
C ILE A 368 14.49 -2.60 -23.74
N PHE A 369 14.67 -3.82 -24.24
CA PHE A 369 13.59 -4.76 -24.49
C PHE A 369 13.65 -5.93 -23.50
N LEU A 370 12.57 -6.14 -22.73
CA LEU A 370 12.45 -7.20 -21.73
C LEU A 370 11.24 -8.10 -22.05
N PHE A 371 11.40 -9.42 -21.88
CA PHE A 371 10.28 -10.38 -21.88
C PHE A 371 10.44 -11.34 -20.70
N ARG A 372 9.39 -11.49 -19.89
CA ARG A 372 9.41 -12.28 -18.64
C ARG A 372 10.64 -11.97 -17.75
N GLY A 373 11.03 -10.70 -17.68
CA GLY A 373 12.14 -10.24 -16.84
C GLY A 373 13.55 -10.53 -17.39
N GLN A 374 13.69 -11.09 -18.60
CA GLN A 374 14.99 -11.29 -19.25
C GLN A 374 15.24 -10.23 -20.35
N LEU A 375 16.45 -9.68 -20.40
CA LEU A 375 16.90 -8.75 -21.44
C LEU A 375 17.00 -9.47 -22.77
N LEU A 376 16.11 -9.10 -23.69
CA LEU A 376 16.07 -9.63 -25.05
C LEU A 376 17.05 -8.90 -25.96
N ASP A 377 17.08 -7.57 -25.89
CA ASP A 377 17.90 -6.73 -26.77
C ASP A 377 18.12 -5.34 -26.14
N LEU A 378 19.25 -4.70 -26.47
CA LEU A 378 19.57 -3.33 -26.07
C LEU A 378 20.13 -2.61 -27.29
N ARG A 379 19.37 -1.65 -27.84
CA ARG A 379 19.80 -0.92 -29.03
C ARG A 379 20.05 0.54 -28.74
N LEU A 380 21.21 1.02 -29.19
CA LEU A 380 21.55 2.43 -29.24
C LEU A 380 20.89 3.05 -30.48
N ALA A 381 19.90 3.91 -30.29
CA ALA A 381 19.34 4.70 -31.37
C ALA A 381 20.06 6.06 -31.44
N HIS A 382 20.70 6.34 -32.57
CA HIS A 382 21.21 7.68 -32.87
C HIS A 382 20.07 8.53 -33.44
N LEU A 383 19.61 9.51 -32.67
CA LEU A 383 18.56 10.41 -33.12
C LEU A 383 19.15 11.75 -33.56
N HIS A 384 18.81 12.17 -34.77
CA HIS A 384 19.04 13.53 -35.24
C HIS A 384 17.80 14.36 -34.91
N LEU A 385 17.92 15.23 -33.92
CA LEU A 385 16.86 16.17 -33.57
C LEU A 385 16.82 17.33 -34.58
N PRO A 386 15.63 17.86 -34.90
CA PRO A 386 15.52 19.06 -35.72
C PRO A 386 16.19 20.24 -35.02
N ARG A 387 16.71 21.19 -35.82
CA ARG A 387 17.44 22.37 -35.30
C ARG A 387 16.60 23.28 -34.40
N ASP A 388 15.28 23.13 -34.40
CA ASP A 388 14.34 23.85 -33.55
C ASP A 388 14.05 23.07 -32.25
N PRO A 389 14.54 23.55 -31.08
CA PRO A 389 14.34 22.88 -29.79
C PRO A 389 12.86 22.77 -29.38
N LEU A 390 12.00 23.70 -29.80
CA LEU A 390 10.59 23.69 -29.43
C LEU A 390 9.82 22.62 -30.23
N LEU A 391 10.22 22.36 -31.47
CA LEU A 391 9.64 21.29 -32.28
C LEU A 391 10.08 19.91 -31.79
N ALA A 392 11.35 19.78 -31.40
CA ALA A 392 11.92 18.57 -30.81
C ALA A 392 11.25 18.17 -29.48
N MET A 393 10.77 19.15 -28.70
CA MET A 393 10.04 18.92 -27.45
C MET A 393 8.51 18.88 -27.62
N SER A 394 7.99 19.00 -28.85
CA SER A 394 6.55 18.92 -29.07
C SER A 394 6.03 17.49 -28.87
N ARG A 395 4.96 17.33 -28.07
CA ARG A 395 4.31 16.03 -27.78
C ARG A 395 3.97 15.26 -29.07
N ARG A 396 3.58 15.97 -30.14
CA ARG A 396 3.31 15.41 -31.48
C ARG A 396 4.56 14.84 -32.17
N TYR A 397 5.73 15.44 -31.98
CA TYR A 397 6.98 14.94 -32.55
C TYR A 397 7.44 13.67 -31.83
N VAL A 398 7.43 13.66 -30.49
CA VAL A 398 7.79 12.49 -29.67
C VAL A 398 6.88 11.29 -29.98
N LEU A 399 5.56 11.50 -30.10
CA LEU A 399 4.60 10.44 -30.46
C LEU A 399 4.81 9.93 -31.89
N ARG A 400 5.05 10.81 -32.88
CA ARG A 400 5.38 10.39 -34.25
C ARG A 400 6.70 9.61 -34.32
N LEU A 401 7.69 10.01 -33.54
CA LEU A 401 8.99 9.34 -33.47
C LEU A 401 8.85 7.93 -32.87
N GLY A 402 8.09 7.79 -31.78
CA GLY A 402 7.77 6.51 -31.16
C GLY A 402 7.00 5.58 -32.12
N LEU A 403 5.98 6.09 -32.80
CA LEU A 403 5.20 5.34 -33.79
C LEU A 403 6.05 4.92 -35.01
N SER A 404 6.92 5.80 -35.52
CA SER A 404 7.79 5.50 -36.65
C SER A 404 8.86 4.45 -36.31
N LEU A 405 9.41 4.49 -35.08
CA LEU A 405 10.34 3.48 -34.57
C LEU A 405 9.66 2.12 -34.40
N CYS A 406 8.44 2.09 -33.84
CA CYS A 406 7.64 0.87 -33.76
C CYS A 406 7.29 0.30 -35.15
N GLN A 407 6.90 1.15 -36.11
CA GLN A 407 6.55 0.71 -37.47
C GLN A 407 7.74 0.17 -38.28
N GLY A 408 8.95 0.71 -38.06
CA GLY A 408 10.18 0.15 -38.65
C GLY A 408 10.54 -1.22 -38.06
N LEU A 409 10.38 -1.40 -36.74
CA LEU A 409 10.71 -2.64 -36.04
C LEU A 409 9.78 -3.81 -36.40
N PHE A 410 8.50 -3.56 -36.71
CA PHE A 410 7.58 -4.60 -37.17
C PHE A 410 7.90 -5.13 -38.58
N ARG A 411 8.66 -4.39 -39.40
CA ARG A 411 9.01 -4.82 -40.77
C ARG A 411 10.25 -5.69 -40.84
N GLU A 412 11.18 -5.56 -39.88
CA GLU A 412 12.54 -6.13 -40.00
C GLU A 412 12.93 -7.23 -39.00
N SER A 413 12.04 -7.73 -38.13
CA SER A 413 12.37 -8.86 -37.25
C SER A 413 11.82 -10.20 -37.79
N PRO A 414 12.68 -11.15 -38.24
CA PRO A 414 12.27 -12.49 -38.69
C PRO A 414 11.65 -13.32 -37.56
N GLN A 415 12.04 -13.08 -36.30
CA GLN A 415 11.55 -13.83 -35.14
C GLN A 415 10.09 -13.48 -34.77
N VAL A 416 9.62 -12.27 -35.09
CA VAL A 416 8.22 -11.87 -34.86
C VAL A 416 7.27 -12.47 -35.92
N ARG A 417 7.75 -12.74 -37.15
CA ARG A 417 6.95 -13.44 -38.18
C ARG A 417 6.69 -14.90 -37.82
N LEU A 418 7.66 -15.58 -37.19
CA LEU A 418 7.54 -16.98 -36.78
C LEU A 418 6.51 -17.18 -35.65
N GLN A 419 6.47 -16.28 -34.66
CA GLN A 419 5.46 -16.35 -33.59
C GLN A 419 4.04 -15.99 -34.07
N HIS A 420 3.92 -15.13 -35.09
CA HIS A 420 2.62 -14.79 -35.68
C HIS A 420 2.03 -15.92 -36.55
N GLN A 421 2.87 -16.82 -37.08
CA GLN A 421 2.44 -18.06 -37.76
C GLN A 421 2.04 -19.15 -36.76
N GLU A 422 2.77 -19.32 -35.65
CA GLU A 422 2.38 -20.26 -34.57
C GLU A 422 1.04 -19.90 -33.91
N LEU A 423 0.74 -18.61 -33.75
CA LEU A 423 -0.54 -18.14 -33.20
C LEU A 423 -1.72 -18.34 -34.17
N ARG A 424 -1.50 -18.33 -35.50
CA ARG A 424 -2.54 -18.68 -36.49
C ARG A 424 -2.77 -20.20 -36.58
N LEU A 425 -1.70 -21.00 -36.50
CA LEU A 425 -1.82 -22.47 -36.46
C LEU A 425 -2.55 -22.97 -35.21
N ARG A 426 -2.40 -22.27 -34.07
CA ARG A 426 -3.16 -22.58 -32.83
C ARG A 426 -4.61 -22.09 -32.86
N SER A 427 -4.95 -21.06 -33.63
CA SER A 427 -6.35 -20.61 -33.76
C SER A 427 -7.17 -21.49 -34.71
N ASP A 428 -6.53 -22.12 -35.70
CA ASP A 428 -7.20 -22.99 -36.67
C ASP A 428 -7.41 -24.43 -36.14
N LEU A 429 -6.57 -24.90 -35.20
CA LEU A 429 -6.74 -26.18 -34.48
C LEU A 429 -7.82 -26.16 -33.39
N LEU A 430 -8.32 -24.98 -33.00
CA LEU A 430 -9.43 -24.83 -32.03
C LEU A 430 -10.80 -24.59 -32.69
N ARG A 431 -10.88 -24.76 -34.03
CA ARG A 431 -12.14 -24.69 -34.79
C ARG A 431 -12.56 -26.01 -35.44
N PHE A 432 -11.81 -27.10 -35.26
CA PHE A 432 -12.25 -28.46 -35.56
C PHE A 432 -11.73 -29.39 -34.46
N GLY A 433 -12.63 -29.84 -33.59
CA GLY A 433 -12.35 -30.72 -32.45
C GLY A 433 -13.49 -30.65 -31.45
#